data_AF-A0A0L0EYX8-F1
#
_entry.id   AF-A0A0L0EYX8-F1
#
_cell.length_a   1.000
_cell.length_b   1.000
_cell.length_c   1.000
_cell.angle_alpha   90.00
_cell.angle_beta   90.00
_cell.angle_gamma   90.00
#
_symmetry.space_group_name_H-M   'P 1'
#
loop_
_entity.id
_entity.type
_entity.pdbx_description
1 polymer ?
#
loop_
_entity_poly.entity_id
_entity_poly.type
_entity_poly.pdbx_seq_one_letter_code
_entity_poly.pdbx_strand_id
1 'polypeptide(L)' 'MEALTIGFLEDFYDLGHLLGKGGFGKVILGMDKESGEEVAIKLIPRNKCDDSVVSEC' A
#
# COMPACT_ATOMS: atom_id res chain seq x y z
N MET A 1 8.51 2.05 12.18
CA MET A 1 7.19 2.61 12.54
C MET A 1 6.27 2.50 11.31
N GLU A 2 6.04 1.28 10.78
CA GLU A 2 5.25 1.07 9.55
C GLU A 2 3.96 0.25 9.77
N ALA A 3 3.75 -0.25 11.00
CA ALA A 3 2.68 -1.21 11.30
C ALA A 3 1.33 -0.58 11.67
N LEU A 4 1.31 0.68 12.12
CA LEU A 4 0.08 1.31 12.66
C LEU A 4 -0.97 1.65 11.61
N THR A 5 -0.58 1.91 10.36
CA THR A 5 -1.53 2.25 9.29
C THR A 5 -2.14 1.01 8.64
N ILE A 6 -1.41 -0.11 8.65
CA ILE A 6 -1.89 -1.38 8.08
C ILE A 6 -3.00 -1.98 8.96
N GLY A 7 -2.84 -1.91 10.29
CA GLY A 7 -3.81 -2.50 11.22
C GLY A 7 -5.23 -1.96 11.08
N PHE A 8 -5.42 -0.64 10.90
CA PHE A 8 -6.75 -0.07 10.65
C PHE A 8 -7.31 -0.45 9.27
N LEU A 9 -6.45 -0.66 8.27
CA LEU A 9 -6.89 -1.05 6.93
C LEU A 9 -7.45 -2.48 6.93
N GLU A 10 -6.88 -3.36 7.75
CA GLU A 10 -7.30 -4.77 7.87
C GLU A 10 -8.71 -4.93 8.44
N ASP A 11 -9.25 -3.92 9.13
CA ASP A 11 -10.65 -3.92 9.59
C ASP A 11 -11.66 -3.84 8.43
N PHE A 12 -11.28 -3.19 7.31
CA PHE A 12 -12.17 -2.92 6.17
C PHE A 12 -11.79 -3.69 4.90
N TYR A 13 -10.50 -4.03 4.76
CA TYR A 13 -9.97 -4.67 3.56
C TYR A 13 -9.18 -5.93 3.90
N ASP A 14 -9.39 -6.99 3.15
CA ASP A 14 -8.45 -8.11 3.11
C ASP A 14 -7.29 -7.74 2.19
N LEU A 15 -6.10 -7.61 2.77
CA LEU A 15 -4.91 -7.17 2.05
C LEU A 15 -4.26 -8.33 1.31
N GLY A 16 -4.01 -8.13 0.03
CA GLY A 16 -3.36 -9.07 -0.86
C GLY A 16 -1.90 -8.71 -1.18
N HIS A 17 -1.43 -9.21 -2.32
CA HIS A 17 -0.05 -9.04 -2.75
C HIS A 17 0.21 -7.62 -3.31
N LEU A 18 1.48 -7.26 -3.42
CA LEU A 18 1.93 -6.01 -4.03
C LEU A 18 1.63 -6.01 -5.54
N LEU A 19 0.84 -5.05 -6.00
CA LEU A 19 0.57 -4.81 -7.42
C LEU A 19 1.66 -3.97 -8.09
N GLY A 20 2.26 -3.02 -7.35
CA GLY A 20 3.33 -2.18 -7.88
C GLY A 20 4.00 -1.30 -6.85
N LYS A 21 5.26 -0.91 -7.12
CA LYS A 21 6.05 0.00 -6.27
C LYS A 21 6.71 1.05 -7.16
N GLY A 22 6.61 2.32 -6.77
CA GLY A 22 7.27 3.44 -7.44
C GLY A 22 7.76 4.48 -6.45
N GLY A 23 8.34 5.58 -6.94
CA GLY A 23 8.90 6.64 -6.10
C GLY A 23 7.89 7.25 -5.11
N PHE A 24 6.61 7.25 -5.48
CA PHE A 24 5.52 7.84 -4.67
C PHE A 24 4.86 6.86 -3.68
N GLY A 25 5.32 5.61 -3.61
CA GLY A 25 4.78 4.62 -2.68
C GLY A 25 4.53 3.24 -3.30
N LYS A 26 3.70 2.45 -2.63
CA LYS A 26 3.36 1.07 -3.03
C LYS A 26 1.86 0.91 -3.22
N VAL A 27 1.47 0.07 -4.16
CA VAL A 27 0.08 -0.30 -4.45
C VAL A 27 -0.07 -1.79 -4.14
N ILE A 28 -1.02 -2.14 -3.30
CA ILE A 28 -1.34 -3.52 -2.95
C ILE A 28 -2.76 -3.86 -3.40
N LEU A 29 -2.98 -5.14 -3.66
CA LEU A 29 -4.32 -5.68 -3.87
C LEU A 29 -5.09 -5.62 -2.56
N GLY A 30 -6.38 -5.30 -2.63
CA GLY A 30 -7.30 -5.38 -1.51
C GLY A 30 -8.63 -5.96 -1.95
N MET A 31 -9.34 -6.58 -1.01
CA MET A 31 -10.75 -6.91 -1.17
C MET A 31 -11.54 -6.15 -0.12
N ASP A 32 -12.47 -5.32 -0.55
CA ASP A 32 -13.36 -4.59 0.35
C ASP A 32 -14.33 -5.56 1.03
N LYS A 33 -14.35 -5.57 2.35
CA LYS A 33 -15.14 -6.56 3.12
C LYS A 33 -16.65 -6.28 3.08
N GLU A 34 -17.05 -5.05 2.81
CA GLU A 34 -18.47 -4.66 2.76
C GLU A 34 -19.09 -5.00 1.40
N SER A 35 -18.43 -4.61 0.33
CA SER A 35 -18.90 -4.78 -1.06
C SER A 35 -18.44 -6.09 -1.71
N GLY A 36 -17.34 -6.69 -1.22
CA GLY A 36 -16.69 -7.85 -1.83
C GLY A 36 -15.90 -7.52 -3.10
N GLU A 37 -15.72 -6.23 -3.42
CA GLU A 37 -15.06 -5.80 -4.64
C GLU A 37 -13.52 -5.82 -4.51
N GLU A 38 -12.86 -6.17 -5.61
CA GLU A 38 -11.41 -6.11 -5.72
C GLU A 38 -10.97 -4.66 -5.97
N VAL A 39 -10.07 -4.15 -5.12
CA VAL A 39 -9.60 -2.77 -5.13
C VAL A 39 -8.08 -2.69 -5.13
N ALA A 40 -7.54 -1.58 -5.63
CA ALA A 40 -6.13 -1.23 -5.53
C ALA A 40 -5.90 -0.22 -4.41
N ILE A 41 -5.12 -0.60 -3.39
CA ILE A 41 -4.83 0.24 -2.22
C ILE A 41 -3.46 0.89 -2.40
N LYS A 42 -3.45 2.22 -2.61
CA LYS A 42 -2.21 3.01 -2.77
C LYS A 42 -1.73 3.57 -1.44
N LEU A 43 -0.62 3.03 -0.95
CA LEU A 43 0.04 3.43 0.29
C LEU A 43 1.08 4.52 0.00
N ILE A 44 0.80 5.75 0.45
CA ILE A 44 1.67 6.91 0.29
C ILE A 44 2.36 7.20 1.64
N PRO A 45 3.69 7.10 1.75
CA PRO A 45 4.39 7.38 2.99
C PRO A 45 4.29 8.88 3.33
N ARG A 46 3.92 9.19 4.58
CA ARG A 46 3.81 10.58 5.06
C ARG A 46 5.15 11.34 5.07
N ASN A 47 6.28 10.63 5.16
CA ASN A 47 7.62 11.22 5.23
C ASN A 47 8.52 10.80 4.06
N LYS A 48 8.23 11.23 2.83
CA LYS A 48 9.21 11.21 1.74
C LYS A 48 9.22 12.51 0.94
N CYS A 49 9.81 13.53 1.54
CA CYS A 49 10.87 14.27 0.84
C CYS A 49 12.18 13.56 1.18
N ASP A 50 12.45 12.41 0.57
CA ASP A 50 13.81 11.90 0.41
C ASP A 50 13.81 10.92 -0.76
N ASP A 51 14.29 11.47 -1.86
CA ASP A 51 14.71 10.75 -3.06
C ASP A 51 15.91 9.90 -2.65
N SER A 52 15.71 8.60 -2.48
CA SER A 52 16.82 7.68 -2.33
C SER A 52 16.44 6.24 -2.68
N VAL A 53 16.96 5.83 -3.86
CA VAL A 53 17.65 4.54 -4.12
C VAL A 53 16.71 3.32 -4.30
N VAL A 54 16.79 2.43 -5.30
CA VAL A 54 17.57 2.20 -6.54
C VAL A 54 16.80 1.12 -7.32
N SER A 55 16.89 1.13 -8.64
CA SER A 55 17.32 -0.08 -9.36
C SER A 55 18.28 0.39 -10.43
N GLU A 56 19.54 0.02 -10.26
CA GLU A 56 20.56 0.00 -11.29
C GLU A 56 20.04 -0.83 -12.48
N CYS A 57 20.26 -0.32 -13.69
CA CYS A 57 20.22 -1.06 -14.94
C CYS A 57 21.64 -1.06 -15.50
#